data_AF-A0A1S2VNA8-F1
#
_entry.id   AF-A0A1S2VNA8-F1
#
_cell.length_a   1.000
_cell.length_b   1.000
_cell.length_c   1.000
_cell.angle_alpha   90.00
_cell.angle_beta   90.00
_cell.angle_gamma   90.00
#
_symmetry.space_group_name_H-M   'P 1'
#
loop_
_entity.id
_entity.type
_entity.pdbx_description
1 polymer ?
#
loop_
_entity_poly.entity_id
_entity_poly.type
_entity_poly.pdbx_seq_one_letter_code
_entity_poly.pdbx_strand_id
1 'polypeptide(L)'
;MDNTLNKYRHAIIEVLTFYANTPSLTIGENQIEEQLILDTERDHYQILTIGWENGKRVYYPVFHVDIRDGKIWIQEDATDFDLVSQLESRGVAKSDIVLGFQPPYKRALSGYAVA
;
A
#
# COMPACT_ATOMS: atom_id res chain seq x y z
N MET A 1 -13.43 1.57 -19.48
CA MET A 1 -12.03 1.52 -19.00
C MET A 1 -11.85 2.44 -17.79
N ASP A 2 -12.44 3.64 -17.80
CA ASP A 2 -12.42 4.57 -16.65
C ASP A 2 -13.00 4.01 -15.33
N ASN A 3 -14.01 3.15 -15.41
CA ASN A 3 -14.66 2.61 -14.22
C ASN A 3 -13.74 1.69 -13.40
N THR A 4 -12.92 0.86 -14.07
CA THR A 4 -12.03 -0.09 -13.39
C THR A 4 -10.85 0.61 -12.71
N LEU A 5 -10.20 1.55 -13.42
CA LEU A 5 -9.11 2.34 -12.85
C LEU A 5 -9.60 3.16 -11.65
N ASN A 6 -10.73 3.85 -11.79
CA ASN A 6 -11.30 4.62 -10.68
C ASN A 6 -11.70 3.74 -9.50
N LYS A 7 -12.17 2.51 -9.74
CA LYS A 7 -12.44 1.52 -8.69
C LYS A 7 -11.16 1.14 -7.93
N TYR A 8 -10.06 0.87 -8.62
CA TYR A 8 -8.79 0.55 -7.96
C TYR A 8 -8.24 1.72 -7.17
N ARG A 9 -8.26 2.93 -7.74
CA ARG A 9 -7.89 4.16 -7.03
C ARG A 9 -8.69 4.32 -5.74
N HIS A 10 -10.02 4.17 -5.83
CA HIS A 10 -10.89 4.23 -4.64
C HIS A 10 -10.54 3.16 -3.62
N ALA A 11 -10.38 1.91 -4.05
CA ALA A 11 -10.06 0.81 -3.14
C ALA A 11 -8.72 1.04 -2.41
N ILE A 12 -7.66 1.45 -3.13
CA ILE A 12 -6.35 1.73 -2.54
C ILE A 12 -6.43 2.90 -1.56
N ILE A 13 -7.02 4.02 -1.99
CA ILE A 13 -7.13 5.23 -1.16
C ILE A 13 -7.93 4.91 0.11
N GLU A 14 -9.03 4.17 -0.01
CA GLU A 14 -9.86 3.81 1.14
C GLU A 14 -9.11 2.92 2.14
N VAL A 15 -8.38 1.90 1.66
CA VAL A 15 -7.60 1.02 2.54
C VAL A 15 -6.47 1.77 3.24
N LEU A 16 -5.68 2.56 2.51
CA LEU A 16 -4.58 3.31 3.10
C LEU A 16 -5.08 4.41 4.04
N THR A 17 -6.18 5.08 3.69
CA THR A 17 -6.81 6.08 4.58
C THR A 17 -7.36 5.40 5.84
N PHE A 18 -7.95 4.22 5.71
CA PHE A 18 -8.43 3.44 6.85
C PHE A 18 -7.28 3.06 7.79
N TYR A 19 -6.17 2.56 7.24
CA TYR A 19 -4.98 2.24 8.03
C TYR A 19 -4.42 3.50 8.73
N ALA A 20 -4.21 4.60 7.99
CA ALA A 20 -3.66 5.85 8.53
C ALA A 20 -4.51 6.48 9.63
N ASN A 21 -5.84 6.20 9.65
CA ASN A 21 -6.76 6.65 10.69
C ASN A 21 -6.99 5.60 11.79
N THR A 22 -6.43 4.40 11.66
CA THR A 22 -6.47 3.41 12.73
C THR A 22 -5.59 3.91 13.86
N PRO A 23 -6.07 3.91 15.12
CA PRO A 23 -5.24 4.32 16.24
C PRO A 23 -4.08 3.33 16.42
N SER A 24 -2.91 3.63 15.87
CA SER A 24 -1.69 2.87 16.10
C SER A 24 -0.59 3.78 16.63
N LEU A 25 -0.15 3.42 17.84
CA LEU A 25 1.07 3.76 18.55
C LEU A 25 1.67 5.16 18.31
N THR A 26 1.36 6.05 19.26
CA THR A 26 2.22 7.14 19.73
C THR A 26 2.46 8.33 18.78
N ILE A 27 1.47 9.23 18.71
CA ILE A 27 1.73 10.69 18.69
C ILE A 27 2.17 11.17 20.11
N GLY A 28 2.37 10.24 21.04
CA GLY A 28 2.87 10.48 22.40
C GLY A 28 4.38 10.23 22.47
N GLU A 29 5.12 11.29 22.81
CA GLU A 29 6.57 11.34 23.13
C GLU A 29 7.55 11.11 21.97
N ASN A 30 7.26 10.23 21.02
CA ASN A 30 8.13 9.98 19.87
C ASN A 30 7.84 10.98 18.73
N GLN A 31 8.88 11.61 18.17
CA GLN A 31 8.77 12.52 17.02
C GLN A 31 8.60 11.73 15.71
N ILE A 32 7.69 10.75 15.71
CA ILE A 32 7.38 9.86 14.58
C ILE A 32 5.96 10.16 14.12
N GLU A 33 5.80 10.31 12.81
CA GLU A 33 4.51 10.47 12.16
C GLU A 33 4.38 9.51 10.96
N GLU A 34 3.15 9.15 10.64
CA GLU A 34 2.82 8.48 9.38
C GLU A 34 2.25 9.53 8.40
N GLN A 35 2.84 9.62 7.22
CA GLN A 35 2.39 10.50 6.14
C GLN A 35 1.69 9.69 5.06
N LEU A 36 0.42 10.00 4.81
CA LEU A 36 -0.33 9.47 3.67
C LEU A 36 -0.01 10.29 2.41
N ILE A 37 0.62 9.65 1.43
CA ILE A 37 1.07 10.27 0.18
C ILE A 37 0.26 9.66 -0.96
N LEU A 38 -0.55 10.48 -1.64
CA LEU A 38 -1.46 10.05 -2.70
C LEU A 38 -1.16 10.82 -3.97
N ASP A 39 -0.66 10.12 -4.98
CA ASP A 39 -0.39 10.66 -6.31
C ASP A 39 -1.37 10.05 -7.30
N THR A 40 -2.56 10.63 -7.39
CA THR A 40 -3.64 10.12 -8.26
C THR A 40 -3.42 10.42 -9.74
N GLU A 41 -2.49 11.32 -10.09
CA GLU A 41 -2.14 11.61 -11.47
C GLU A 41 -1.20 10.57 -12.06
N ARG A 42 -0.28 10.03 -11.25
CA ARG A 42 0.72 9.02 -11.67
C ARG A 42 0.48 7.64 -11.08
N ASP A 43 -0.57 7.49 -10.28
CA ASP A 43 -1.01 6.25 -9.65
C ASP A 43 0.03 5.63 -8.70
N HIS A 44 0.60 6.46 -7.81
CA HIS A 44 1.50 6.05 -6.73
C HIS A 44 0.89 6.40 -5.36
N TYR A 45 0.88 5.43 -4.44
CA TYR A 45 0.23 5.58 -3.14
C TYR A 45 1.12 5.00 -2.04
N GLN A 46 1.32 5.74 -0.95
CA GLN A 46 2.24 5.35 0.10
C GLN A 46 1.76 5.81 1.48
N ILE A 47 2.09 5.02 2.49
CA ILE A 47 2.17 5.48 3.88
C ILE A 47 3.65 5.46 4.27
N LEU A 48 4.19 6.61 4.64
CA LEU A 48 5.59 6.78 5.02
C LEU A 48 5.68 7.02 6.53
N THR A 49 6.40 6.17 7.24
CA THR A 49 6.80 6.48 8.62
C THR A 49 8.04 7.36 8.57
N ILE A 50 7.96 8.52 9.22
CA ILE A 50 9.01 9.54 9.21
C ILE A 50 9.16 10.17 10.59
N GLY A 51 10.40 10.36 11.03
CA GLY A 51 10.61 10.95 12.34
C GLY A 51 11.98 10.74 12.95
N TRP A 52 12.05 10.89 14.26
CA TRP A 52 13.21 10.58 15.07
C TRP A 52 12.80 9.78 16.31
N GLU A 53 13.57 8.72 16.59
CA GLU A 53 13.40 7.89 17.77
C GLU A 53 14.77 7.66 18.40
N ASN A 54 14.94 8.00 19.69
CA ASN A 54 16.20 7.78 20.40
C ASN A 54 17.46 8.32 19.67
N GLY A 55 17.33 9.48 19.02
CA GLY A 55 18.41 10.10 18.23
C GLY A 55 18.72 9.43 16.89
N LYS A 56 17.93 8.43 16.48
CA LYS A 56 18.04 7.76 15.17
C LYS A 56 16.95 8.24 14.23
N ARG A 57 17.31 8.36 12.95
CA ARG A 57 16.37 8.71 11.89
C ARG A 57 15.41 7.54 11.64
N VAL A 58 14.12 7.82 11.68
CA VAL A 58 13.06 6.93 11.19
C VAL A 58 12.62 7.45 9.83
N TYR A 59 12.73 6.61 8.79
CA TYR A 59 12.32 6.93 7.43
C TYR A 59 12.16 5.64 6.62
N TYR A 60 10.94 5.12 6.54
CA TYR A 60 10.65 3.93 5.73
C TYR A 60 9.18 3.89 5.32
N PRO A 61 8.86 3.35 4.12
CA PRO A 61 7.48 3.11 3.72
C PRO A 61 6.88 1.95 4.54
N VAL A 62 5.67 2.16 5.05
CA VAL A 62 4.83 1.11 5.67
C VAL A 62 4.10 0.34 4.58
N PHE A 63 3.51 1.08 3.64
CA PHE A 63 2.92 0.53 2.42
C PHE A 63 3.38 1.35 1.23
N HIS A 64 3.54 0.69 0.09
CA HIS A 64 3.72 1.35 -1.19
C HIS A 64 2.96 0.55 -2.25
N VAL A 65 2.02 1.21 -2.92
CA VAL A 65 1.14 0.62 -3.91
C VAL A 65 1.14 1.47 -5.17
N ASP A 66 1.28 0.84 -6.32
CA ASP A 66 1.08 1.49 -7.62
C ASP A 66 -0.15 0.95 -8.33
N ILE A 67 -0.67 1.70 -9.32
CA ILE A 67 -1.44 1.11 -10.41
C ILE A 67 -0.60 1.18 -11.69
N ARG A 68 -0.28 0.02 -12.27
CA ARG A 68 0.55 -0.10 -13.48
C ARG A 68 -0.07 -1.11 -14.42
N ASP A 69 -0.13 -0.76 -15.70
CA ASP A 69 -0.70 -1.61 -16.76
C ASP A 69 -2.11 -2.15 -16.41
N GLY A 70 -2.90 -1.33 -15.71
CA GLY A 70 -4.25 -1.68 -15.28
C GLY A 70 -4.32 -2.63 -14.09
N LYS A 71 -3.24 -2.79 -13.32
CA LYS A 71 -3.18 -3.67 -12.14
C LYS A 71 -2.63 -2.96 -10.92
N ILE A 72 -2.99 -3.44 -9.74
CA ILE A 72 -2.49 -2.95 -8.46
C ILE A 72 -1.19 -3.68 -8.13
N TRP A 73 -0.10 -2.94 -7.95
CA TRP A 73 1.20 -3.48 -7.59
C TRP A 73 1.51 -3.16 -6.14
N ILE A 74 1.63 -4.18 -5.29
CA ILE A 74 2.08 -4.02 -3.91
C ILE A 74 3.61 -4.02 -3.89
N GLN A 75 4.21 -2.83 -3.77
CA GLN A 75 5.66 -2.63 -3.76
C GLN A 75 6.27 -2.82 -2.38
N GLU A 76 5.52 -2.48 -1.33
CA GLU A 76 5.89 -2.67 0.07
C GLU A 76 4.63 -2.95 0.91
N ASP A 77 4.77 -3.88 1.85
CA ASP A 77 3.78 -4.20 2.88
C ASP A 77 4.57 -4.65 4.12
N ALA A 78 4.91 -3.68 4.97
CA ALA A 78 5.80 -3.85 6.10
C ALA A 78 5.04 -4.22 7.40
N THR A 79 3.81 -4.71 7.29
CA THR A 79 2.90 -4.89 8.43
C THR A 79 2.24 -6.26 8.43
N ASP A 80 1.66 -6.64 9.57
CA ASP A 80 0.73 -7.77 9.65
C ASP A 80 -0.71 -7.38 9.25
N PHE A 81 -0.94 -6.13 8.83
CA PHE A 81 -2.22 -5.70 8.28
C PHE A 81 -2.33 -6.25 6.86
N ASP A 82 -3.23 -7.21 6.68
CA ASP A 82 -3.42 -7.93 5.42
C ASP A 82 -4.01 -7.01 4.32
N LEU A 83 -3.15 -6.16 3.73
CA LEU A 83 -3.49 -5.19 2.69
C LEU A 83 -4.15 -5.87 1.50
N VAL A 84 -3.67 -7.06 1.14
CA VAL A 84 -4.19 -7.82 0.00
C VAL A 84 -5.63 -8.24 0.25
N SER A 85 -5.93 -8.86 1.41
CA SER A 85 -7.32 -9.21 1.75
C SER A 85 -8.23 -7.97 1.86
N GLN A 86 -7.69 -6.82 2.28
CA GLN A 86 -8.45 -5.56 2.33
C GLN A 86 -8.81 -5.01 0.94
N LEU A 87 -7.95 -5.23 -0.06
CA LEU A 87 -8.26 -4.92 -1.46
C LEU A 87 -9.26 -5.92 -2.04
N GLU A 88 -9.12 -7.21 -1.74
CA GLU A 88 -10.04 -8.25 -2.18
C GLU A 88 -11.46 -8.02 -1.64
N SER A 89 -11.60 -7.65 -0.37
CA SER A 89 -12.91 -7.34 0.24
C SER A 89 -13.61 -6.13 -0.39
N ARG A 90 -12.84 -5.24 -1.04
CA ARG A 90 -13.32 -4.10 -1.84
C ARG A 90 -13.52 -4.44 -3.32
N GLY A 91 -13.49 -5.74 -3.63
CA GLY A 91 -13.83 -6.29 -4.94
C GLY A 91 -12.71 -6.22 -5.96
N VAL A 92 -11.44 -6.08 -5.55
CA VAL A 92 -10.30 -6.26 -6.44
C VAL A 92 -10.05 -7.76 -6.62
N ALA A 93 -9.95 -8.24 -7.86
CA ALA A 93 -9.68 -9.65 -8.12
C ALA A 93 -8.19 -9.96 -7.92
N LYS A 94 -7.86 -11.19 -7.48
CA LYS A 94 -6.45 -11.65 -7.36
C LYS A 94 -5.66 -11.53 -8.67
N SER A 95 -6.33 -11.65 -9.83
CA SER A 95 -5.76 -11.48 -11.17
C SER A 95 -5.32 -10.06 -11.51
N ASP A 96 -5.72 -9.09 -10.68
CA ASP A 96 -5.45 -7.67 -10.85
C ASP A 96 -4.48 -7.15 -9.79
N ILE A 97 -4.00 -8.01 -8.89
CA ILE A 97 -3.02 -7.68 -7.86
C ILE A 97 -1.71 -8.36 -8.21
N VAL A 98 -0.61 -7.61 -8.19
CA VAL A 98 0.75 -8.10 -8.36
C VAL A 98 1.50 -7.89 -7.05
N LEU A 99 2.12 -8.94 -6.52
CA LEU A 99 3.03 -8.82 -5.37
C LEU A 99 4.39 -8.32 -5.87
N GLY A 100 4.50 -7.00 -6.04
CA GLY A 100 5.66 -6.30 -6.59
C GLY A 100 6.94 -6.52 -5.78
N PHE A 101 6.83 -6.56 -4.46
CA PHE A 101 7.93 -6.87 -3.53
C PHE A 101 8.52 -8.28 -3.75
N GLN A 102 7.77 -9.20 -4.36
CA GLN A 102 8.31 -10.51 -4.70
C GLN A 102 9.16 -10.45 -5.97
N PRO A 103 10.31 -11.17 -6.00
CA PRO A 103 11.08 -11.33 -7.23
C PRO A 103 10.22 -11.88 -8.37
N PRO A 104 10.38 -11.40 -9.63
CA PRO A 104 9.52 -11.76 -10.75
C PRO A 104 9.31 -13.27 -10.93
N TYR A 105 10.36 -14.07 -10.75
CA TYR A 105 10.30 -15.53 -10.90
C TYR A 105 9.45 -16.23 -9.82
N LYS A 106 9.18 -15.60 -8.66
CA LYS A 106 8.34 -16.16 -7.59
C LYS A 106 6.86 -15.83 -7.78
N ARG A 107 6.52 -14.77 -8.53
CA ARG A 107 5.13 -14.27 -8.61
C ARG A 107 4.17 -15.31 -9.18
N ALA A 108 4.64 -16.15 -10.11
CA ALA A 108 3.85 -17.24 -10.68
C ALA A 108 3.38 -18.28 -9.65
N LEU A 109 4.03 -18.33 -8.48
CA LEU A 109 3.71 -19.26 -7.39
C LEU A 109 2.83 -18.62 -6.31
N SER A 110 2.51 -17.33 -6.43
CA SER A 110 1.83 -16.56 -5.38
C SER A 110 0.30 -16.72 -5.38
N GLY A 111 -0.29 -17.18 -6.49
CA GLY A 111 -1.74 -17.16 -6.69
C GLY A 111 -2.31 -15.79 -7.08
N TYR A 112 -1.44 -14.80 -7.30
CA TYR A 112 -1.75 -13.45 -7.79
C TYR A 112 -1.19 -13.24 -9.20
N ALA A 113 -1.40 -12.06 -9.78
CA ALA A 113 -0.84 -11.73 -11.08
C ALA A 113 0.70 -11.65 -11.08
N VAL A 114 1.28 -11.91 -12.25
CA VAL A 114 2.74 -11.91 -12.46
C VAL A 114 3.29 -10.54 -12.88
N ALA A 115 2.44 -9.77 -13.56
CA ALA A 115 2.62 -8.42 -14.05
C ALA A 115 1.23 -7.82 -14.31
#